data_AF-A0A522GWC9-F1
#
_entry.id   AF-A0A522GWC9-F1
#
_cell.length_a   1.000
_cell.length_b   1.000
_cell.length_c   1.000
_cell.angle_alpha   90.00
_cell.angle_beta   90.00
_cell.angle_gamma   90.00
#
_symmetry.space_group_name_H-M   'P 1'
#
loop_
_entity.id
_entity.type
_entity.pdbx_description
1 polymer ?
#
loop_
_entity_poly.entity_id
_entity_poly.type
_entity_poly.pdbx_seq_one_letter_code
_entity_poly.pdbx_strand_id
1 'polypeptide(L)'
;MNFSRVLLAPWIATPRSLRWIVALGLGACIVADGVGRIFGHVDHRWLWSAVMLGLGNGICWGLLMPNAVLLVRDAQQLRLPGIRRDVAWSLPLYAVLSLGVPVLLQLPDGHVARFAIVLVLAAASAGLYMLLPGRLALLAYVLLVLNATVFHVFRLSGLTDPRFVTWGAGAAPLLALAVVWRWRQLLRGGDVPLPRSRAPQVINLRRVFGMSVADAQTEAATLRARPDWLALRPDLRGVGPQAPIKTLRMALGGAYTPQTLSGRLYQLVPSALMVLVGLMFVASPFGDHRVWPEIRYLFGLEGFVYVAFFFAFVSMMSVITIVAVVTRRWGRLNAELPLLALLPGLGRAGDIKRVVLRAVLQGPARFLGASLLVIGMDAASLGVGWPGVLSLLLIVVGCLGYLVAMVLGVLGGHAWSGVGGFFVVIGMLVLLSLTALLPVLWHDWSGLTVIAADAAFAAAWLVLALLLLSLGHRGWRGLQARPHPFLAND
;
A
#
# COMPACT_ATOMS: atom_id res chain seq x y z
N MET A 1 -18.01 7.85 32.35
CA MET A 1 -17.20 7.54 31.15
C MET A 1 -17.06 8.84 30.37
N ASN A 2 -15.85 9.28 30.02
CA ASN A 2 -15.68 10.58 29.37
C ASN A 2 -15.78 10.41 27.84
N PHE A 3 -16.84 10.96 27.23
CA PHE A 3 -17.13 10.82 25.80
C PHE A 3 -15.95 11.25 24.90
N SER A 4 -15.25 12.32 25.29
CA SER A 4 -14.06 12.79 24.59
C SER A 4 -12.95 11.73 24.51
N ARG A 5 -12.76 10.94 25.57
CA ARG A 5 -11.73 9.88 25.62
C ARG A 5 -12.09 8.73 24.71
N VAL A 6 -13.38 8.36 24.67
CA VAL A 6 -13.91 7.32 23.79
C VAL A 6 -13.73 7.71 22.32
N LEU A 7 -14.03 8.98 21.97
CA LEU A 7 -13.86 9.48 20.61
C LEU A 7 -12.38 9.54 20.19
N LEU A 8 -11.50 9.96 21.10
CA LEU A 8 -10.07 10.14 20.81
C LEU A 8 -9.26 8.84 20.91
N ALA A 9 -9.75 7.78 21.54
CA ALA A 9 -8.97 6.56 21.80
C ALA A 9 -8.34 5.94 20.53
N PRO A 10 -9.05 5.75 19.40
CA PRO A 10 -8.46 5.20 18.17
C PRO A 10 -7.41 6.13 17.55
N TRP A 11 -7.62 7.45 17.66
CA TRP A 11 -6.67 8.45 17.21
C TRP A 11 -5.41 8.40 18.06
N ILE A 12 -5.54 8.39 19.39
CA ILE A 12 -4.41 8.32 20.32
C ILE A 12 -3.57 7.06 20.05
N ALA A 13 -4.21 5.92 19.82
CA ALA A 13 -3.56 4.65 19.47
C ALA A 13 -2.77 4.71 18.15
N THR A 14 -3.18 5.58 17.24
CA THR A 14 -2.61 5.68 15.90
C THR A 14 -1.47 6.69 15.89
N PRO A 15 -0.33 6.41 15.24
CA PRO A 15 0.78 7.35 15.18
C PRO A 15 0.43 8.56 14.32
N ARG A 16 1.07 9.70 14.60
CA ARG A 16 0.74 11.01 14.01
C ARG A 16 0.71 10.99 12.49
N SER A 17 1.62 10.26 11.83
CA SER A 17 1.64 10.12 10.37
C SER A 17 0.41 9.39 9.82
N LEU A 18 0.00 8.27 10.45
CA LEU A 18 -1.20 7.52 10.05
C LEU A 18 -2.50 8.28 10.34
N ARG A 19 -2.56 9.11 11.39
CA ARG A 19 -3.71 9.98 11.64
C ARG A 19 -3.96 10.91 10.46
N TRP A 20 -2.90 11.54 9.96
CA TRP A 20 -3.01 12.40 8.80
C TRP A 20 -3.39 11.62 7.53
N ILE A 21 -2.83 10.41 7.33
CA ILE A 21 -3.23 9.52 6.21
C ILE A 21 -4.74 9.28 6.24
N VAL A 22 -5.28 8.89 7.39
CA VAL A 22 -6.71 8.60 7.55
C VAL A 22 -7.55 9.86 7.37
N ALA A 23 -7.17 10.98 8.01
CA ALA A 23 -7.94 12.22 7.96
C ALA A 23 -8.00 12.82 6.54
N LEU A 24 -6.86 12.90 5.85
CA LEU A 24 -6.83 13.41 4.47
C LEU A 24 -7.43 12.42 3.48
N GLY A 25 -7.19 11.11 3.64
CA GLY A 25 -7.80 10.10 2.78
C GLY A 25 -9.33 10.13 2.87
N LEU A 26 -9.86 10.15 4.10
CA LEU A 26 -11.30 10.30 4.35
C LEU A 26 -11.82 11.65 3.82
N GLY A 27 -11.11 12.75 4.09
CA GLY A 27 -11.47 14.07 3.59
C GLY A 27 -11.51 14.15 2.06
N ALA A 28 -10.52 13.57 1.38
CA ALA A 28 -10.47 13.48 -0.07
C ALA A 28 -11.63 12.64 -0.63
N CYS A 29 -11.96 11.51 -0.01
CA CYS A 29 -13.13 10.71 -0.38
C CYS A 29 -14.46 11.48 -0.21
N ILE A 30 -14.60 12.25 0.87
CA ILE A 30 -15.80 13.08 1.11
C ILE A 30 -15.89 14.22 0.09
N VAL A 31 -14.78 14.90 -0.20
CA VAL A 31 -14.74 15.97 -1.21
C VAL A 31 -15.02 15.39 -2.60
N ALA A 32 -14.44 14.25 -2.95
CA ALA A 32 -14.68 13.57 -4.22
C ALA A 32 -16.15 13.11 -4.37
N ASP A 33 -16.78 12.63 -3.29
CA ASP A 33 -18.22 12.36 -3.27
C ASP A 33 -19.03 13.64 -3.53
N GLY A 34 -18.75 14.72 -2.78
CA GLY A 34 -19.46 16.00 -2.93
C GLY A 34 -19.33 16.60 -4.34
N VAL A 35 -18.11 16.66 -4.87
CA VAL A 35 -17.85 17.14 -6.23
C VAL A 35 -18.54 16.24 -7.27
N GLY A 36 -18.45 14.92 -7.11
CA GLY A 36 -19.11 13.98 -8.01
C GLY A 36 -20.63 14.08 -7.99
N ARG A 37 -21.25 14.41 -6.84
CA ARG A 37 -22.70 14.64 -6.77
C ARG A 37 -23.13 15.95 -7.41
N ILE A 38 -22.33 17.01 -7.29
CA ILE A 38 -22.66 18.34 -7.81
C ILE A 38 -22.43 18.42 -9.33
N PHE A 39 -21.31 17.86 -9.80
CA PHE A 39 -20.85 18.03 -11.18
C PHE A 39 -20.93 16.74 -12.03
N GLY A 40 -21.10 15.57 -11.40
CA GLY A 40 -21.11 14.29 -12.09
C GLY A 40 -22.44 14.02 -12.80
N HIS A 41 -22.35 13.75 -14.10
CA HIS A 41 -23.46 13.23 -14.91
C HIS A 41 -23.47 11.69 -14.82
N VAL A 42 -23.56 11.16 -13.60
CA VAL A 42 -23.56 9.70 -13.37
C VAL A 42 -25.00 9.25 -13.16
N ASP A 43 -25.50 8.36 -14.04
CA ASP A 43 -26.86 7.79 -13.99
C ASP A 43 -27.17 7.07 -12.66
N HIS A 44 -26.13 6.73 -11.89
CA HIS A 44 -26.22 6.10 -10.57
C HIS A 44 -25.41 6.87 -9.51
N ARG A 45 -25.84 8.10 -9.17
CA ARG A 45 -25.20 8.96 -8.15
C ARG A 45 -24.94 8.23 -6.82
N TRP A 46 -25.89 7.40 -6.38
CA TRP A 46 -25.76 6.60 -5.15
C TRP A 46 -24.57 5.63 -5.20
N LEU A 47 -24.24 5.08 -6.37
CA LEU A 47 -23.15 4.13 -6.56
C LEU A 47 -21.79 4.83 -6.41
N TRP A 48 -21.65 6.01 -7.01
CA TRP A 48 -20.46 6.86 -6.82
C TRP A 48 -20.22 7.14 -5.34
N SER A 49 -21.27 7.57 -4.64
CA SER A 49 -21.21 7.83 -3.21
C SER A 49 -20.87 6.59 -2.39
N ALA A 50 -21.47 5.44 -2.73
CA ALA A 50 -21.19 4.18 -2.06
C ALA A 50 -19.72 3.77 -2.20
N VAL A 51 -19.14 3.97 -3.38
CA VAL A 51 -17.73 3.67 -3.65
C VAL A 51 -16.81 4.65 -2.93
N MET A 52 -17.02 5.96 -3.06
CA MET A 52 -16.15 6.97 -2.45
C MET A 52 -16.19 6.92 -0.92
N LEU A 53 -17.39 6.88 -0.34
CA LEU A 53 -17.54 6.77 1.12
C LEU A 53 -17.15 5.38 1.62
N GLY A 54 -17.36 4.33 0.81
CA GLY A 54 -16.87 2.98 1.09
C GLY A 54 -15.34 2.92 1.17
N LEU A 55 -14.63 3.56 0.24
CA LEU A 55 -13.17 3.70 0.25
C LEU A 55 -12.70 4.45 1.49
N GLY A 56 -13.29 5.60 1.79
CA GLY A 56 -12.97 6.38 2.99
C GLY A 56 -13.19 5.58 4.28
N ASN A 57 -14.32 4.87 4.37
CA ASN A 57 -14.65 4.01 5.50
C ASN A 57 -13.68 2.82 5.61
N GLY A 58 -13.29 2.22 4.47
CA GLY A 58 -12.27 1.18 4.40
C GLY A 58 -10.91 1.67 4.90
N ILE A 59 -10.49 2.90 4.55
CA ILE A 59 -9.26 3.51 5.06
C ILE A 59 -9.33 3.66 6.60
N CYS A 60 -10.44 4.15 7.15
CA CYS A 60 -10.64 4.25 8.59
C CYS A 60 -10.57 2.88 9.29
N TRP A 61 -11.32 1.89 8.81
CA TRP A 61 -11.38 0.56 9.41
C TRP A 61 -10.12 -0.28 9.17
N GLY A 62 -9.34 0.03 8.13
CA GLY A 62 -8.06 -0.60 7.86
C GLY A 62 -6.89 0.03 8.62
N LEU A 63 -6.85 1.36 8.76
CA LEU A 63 -5.67 2.03 9.33
C LEU A 63 -5.86 2.56 10.74
N LEU A 64 -7.06 2.98 11.13
CA LEU A 64 -7.33 3.58 12.45
C LEU A 64 -7.72 2.52 13.47
N MET A 65 -8.75 1.72 13.17
CA MET A 65 -9.35 0.78 14.12
C MET A 65 -8.42 -0.37 14.54
N PRO A 66 -7.60 -0.98 13.66
CA PRO A 66 -6.73 -2.08 14.06
C PRO A 66 -5.65 -1.67 15.08
N ASN A 67 -5.23 -0.40 15.08
CA ASN A 67 -4.30 0.12 16.10
C ASN A 67 -4.94 0.15 17.50
N ALA A 68 -6.26 0.27 17.59
CA ALA A 68 -6.95 0.20 18.87
C ALA A 68 -6.90 -1.22 19.47
N VAL A 69 -6.80 -2.29 18.66
CA VAL A 69 -6.50 -3.65 19.18
C VAL A 69 -5.18 -3.65 19.92
N LEU A 70 -4.15 -3.05 19.29
CA LEU A 70 -2.80 -3.03 19.84
C LEU A 70 -2.77 -2.23 21.14
N LEU A 71 -3.47 -1.10 21.19
CA LEU A 71 -3.60 -0.32 22.42
C LEU A 71 -4.28 -1.12 23.54
N VAL A 72 -5.32 -1.90 23.23
CA VAL A 72 -5.98 -2.75 24.24
C VAL A 72 -5.05 -3.85 24.72
N ARG A 73 -4.27 -4.46 23.83
CA ARG A 73 -3.28 -5.48 24.18
C ARG A 73 -2.19 -4.92 25.08
N ASP A 74 -1.61 -3.78 24.70
CA ASP A 74 -0.58 -3.09 25.48
C ASP A 74 -1.16 -2.68 26.86
N ALA A 75 -2.41 -2.21 26.90
CA ALA A 75 -3.11 -1.88 28.15
C ALA A 75 -3.42 -3.11 29.02
N GLN A 76 -3.66 -4.29 28.44
CA GLN A 76 -3.82 -5.54 29.19
C GLN A 76 -2.51 -5.96 29.86
N GLN A 77 -1.39 -5.88 29.14
CA GLN A 77 -0.05 -6.18 29.67
C GLN A 77 0.31 -5.25 30.83
N LEU A 78 -0.03 -3.96 30.71
CA LEU A 78 0.18 -2.94 31.73
C LEU A 78 -0.91 -2.90 32.82
N ARG A 79 -1.91 -3.80 32.75
CA ARG A 79 -3.04 -3.89 33.70
C ARG A 79 -3.81 -2.57 33.86
N LEU A 80 -4.09 -1.86 32.75
CA LEU A 80 -4.83 -0.58 32.69
C LEU A 80 -6.28 -0.78 32.21
N PRO A 81 -7.24 -1.13 33.09
CA PRO A 81 -8.60 -1.48 32.69
C PRO A 81 -9.42 -0.32 32.11
N GLY A 82 -9.09 0.93 32.43
CA GLY A 82 -9.79 2.11 31.92
C GLY A 82 -9.67 2.25 30.40
N ILE A 83 -8.45 2.12 29.87
CA ILE A 83 -8.16 2.23 28.43
C ILE A 83 -8.91 1.15 27.65
N ARG A 84 -8.99 -0.08 28.19
CA ARG A 84 -9.73 -1.19 27.58
C ARG A 84 -11.22 -0.87 27.43
N ARG A 85 -11.84 -0.27 28.44
CA ARG A 85 -13.27 0.13 28.38
C ARG A 85 -13.47 1.23 27.34
N ASP A 86 -12.61 2.26 27.35
CA ASP A 86 -12.72 3.39 26.40
C ASP A 86 -12.60 2.92 24.94
N VAL A 87 -11.66 2.01 24.64
CA VAL A 87 -11.54 1.44 23.29
C VAL A 87 -12.74 0.56 22.92
N ALA A 88 -13.23 -0.26 23.84
CA ALA A 88 -14.39 -1.13 23.56
C ALA A 88 -15.64 -0.32 23.19
N TRP A 89 -15.84 0.85 23.80
CA TRP A 89 -16.93 1.77 23.46
C TRP A 89 -16.65 2.63 22.23
N SER A 90 -15.39 2.83 21.87
CA SER A 90 -15.04 3.58 20.65
C SER A 90 -15.47 2.83 19.39
N LEU A 91 -15.34 1.50 19.34
CA LEU A 91 -15.71 0.69 18.17
C LEU A 91 -17.18 0.85 17.74
N PRO A 92 -18.19 0.64 18.62
CA PRO A 92 -19.58 0.84 18.24
C PRO A 92 -19.88 2.30 17.91
N LEU A 93 -19.26 3.26 18.61
CA LEU A 93 -19.41 4.69 18.30
C LEU A 93 -18.93 5.01 16.89
N TYR A 94 -17.74 4.55 16.50
CA TYR A 94 -17.22 4.74 15.15
C TYR A 94 -18.02 3.96 14.11
N ALA A 95 -18.57 2.79 14.44
CA ALA A 95 -19.48 2.07 13.53
C ALA A 95 -20.75 2.89 13.25
N VAL A 96 -21.35 3.48 14.28
CA VAL A 96 -22.53 4.36 14.11
C VAL A 96 -22.17 5.62 13.32
N LEU A 97 -21.03 6.25 13.61
CA LEU A 97 -20.61 7.46 12.91
C LEU A 97 -20.22 7.19 11.44
N SER A 98 -19.50 6.10 11.17
CA SER A 98 -18.95 5.83 9.84
C SER A 98 -19.91 5.07 8.92
N LEU A 99 -20.90 4.36 9.47
CA LEU A 99 -21.93 3.65 8.70
C LEU A 99 -23.28 4.37 8.79
N GLY A 100 -23.71 4.74 10.00
CA GLY A 100 -25.04 5.32 10.23
C GLY A 100 -25.20 6.69 9.59
N VAL A 101 -24.25 7.62 9.81
CA VAL A 101 -24.37 8.98 9.26
C VAL A 101 -24.43 8.98 7.73
N PRO A 102 -23.54 8.29 6.99
CA PRO A 102 -23.65 8.20 5.53
C PRO A 102 -24.96 7.59 5.04
N VAL A 103 -25.46 6.55 5.73
CA VAL A 103 -26.72 5.87 5.36
C VAL A 103 -27.91 6.81 5.57
N LEU A 104 -27.94 7.59 6.64
CA LEU A 104 -28.97 8.59 6.89
C LEU A 104 -28.98 9.70 5.82
N LEU A 105 -27.79 10.14 5.39
CA LEU A 105 -27.65 11.14 4.32
C LEU A 105 -28.12 10.62 2.94
N GLN A 106 -28.29 9.31 2.79
CA GLN A 106 -28.71 8.63 1.56
C GLN A 106 -30.17 8.16 1.59
N LEU A 107 -30.91 8.48 2.67
CA LEU A 107 -32.37 8.24 2.75
C LEU A 107 -33.16 8.81 1.55
N PRO A 108 -32.85 10.02 1.02
CA PRO A 108 -33.58 10.60 -0.12
C PRO A 108 -33.42 9.81 -1.43
N ASP A 109 -32.31 9.10 -1.59
CA ASP A 109 -31.93 8.45 -2.86
C ASP A 109 -32.55 7.04 -3.03
N GLY A 110 -33.35 6.55 -2.07
CA GLY A 110 -34.13 5.30 -2.16
C GLY A 110 -33.31 3.99 -2.16
N HIS A 111 -31.97 4.05 -2.25
CA HIS A 111 -31.07 2.89 -2.34
C HIS A 111 -30.37 2.54 -1.02
N VAL A 112 -30.97 2.92 0.11
CA VAL A 112 -30.41 2.86 1.47
C VAL A 112 -29.82 1.50 1.83
N ALA A 113 -30.53 0.40 1.53
CA ALA A 113 -30.09 -0.94 1.85
C ALA A 113 -28.81 -1.35 1.09
N ARG A 114 -28.75 -1.08 -0.22
CA ARG A 114 -27.58 -1.39 -1.05
C ARG A 114 -26.38 -0.56 -0.62
N PHE A 115 -26.61 0.73 -0.40
CA PHE A 115 -25.59 1.66 0.07
C PHE A 115 -25.00 1.21 1.43
N ALA A 116 -25.86 0.86 2.39
CA ALA A 116 -25.43 0.36 3.70
C ALA A 116 -24.59 -0.92 3.59
N ILE A 117 -25.03 -1.88 2.76
CA ILE A 117 -24.30 -3.13 2.53
C ILE A 117 -22.91 -2.84 1.98
N VAL A 118 -22.78 -1.97 0.97
CA VAL A 118 -21.47 -1.62 0.39
C VAL A 118 -20.53 -1.02 1.44
N LEU A 119 -21.02 -0.09 2.25
CA LEU A 119 -20.21 0.51 3.32
C LEU A 119 -19.75 -0.52 4.36
N VAL A 120 -20.62 -1.44 4.77
CA VAL A 120 -20.28 -2.50 5.72
C VAL A 120 -19.26 -3.45 5.11
N LEU A 121 -19.46 -3.88 3.85
CA LEU A 121 -18.51 -4.75 3.14
C LEU A 121 -17.13 -4.09 3.02
N ALA A 122 -17.07 -2.79 2.69
CA ALA A 122 -15.82 -2.06 2.58
C ALA A 122 -15.09 -1.92 3.93
N ALA A 123 -15.80 -1.56 5.00
CA ALA A 123 -15.23 -1.49 6.34
C ALA A 123 -14.78 -2.86 6.86
N ALA A 124 -15.65 -3.87 6.74
CA ALA A 124 -15.38 -5.20 7.27
C ALA A 124 -14.23 -5.88 6.51
N SER A 125 -14.17 -5.74 5.18
CA SER A 125 -13.07 -6.30 4.38
C SER A 125 -11.72 -5.63 4.70
N ALA A 126 -11.67 -4.30 4.79
CA ALA A 126 -10.44 -3.58 5.12
C ALA A 126 -9.97 -3.87 6.57
N GLY A 127 -10.90 -3.90 7.52
CA GLY A 127 -10.63 -4.27 8.91
C GLY A 127 -10.15 -5.72 9.01
N LEU A 128 -10.81 -6.65 8.33
CA LEU A 128 -10.44 -8.06 8.32
C LEU A 128 -9.05 -8.26 7.70
N TYR A 129 -8.77 -7.61 6.56
CA TYR A 129 -7.46 -7.65 5.91
C TYR A 129 -6.32 -7.28 6.88
N MET A 130 -6.55 -6.26 7.72
CA MET A 130 -5.55 -5.79 8.68
C MET A 130 -5.38 -6.69 9.91
N LEU A 131 -6.42 -7.43 10.27
CA LEU A 131 -6.40 -8.40 11.38
C LEU A 131 -5.95 -9.79 10.93
N LEU A 132 -5.99 -10.10 9.64
CA LEU A 132 -5.57 -11.39 9.11
C LEU A 132 -4.05 -11.56 9.14
N PRO A 133 -3.55 -12.81 9.33
CA PRO A 133 -2.14 -13.14 9.13
C PRO A 133 -1.67 -12.78 7.73
N GLY A 134 -0.40 -12.36 7.59
CA GLY A 134 0.14 -11.90 6.31
C GLY A 134 -0.04 -12.87 5.13
N ARG A 135 -0.05 -14.18 5.37
CA ARG A 135 -0.31 -15.20 4.34
C ARG A 135 -1.76 -15.22 3.84
N LEU A 136 -2.72 -14.99 4.73
CA LEU A 136 -4.14 -14.92 4.36
C LEU A 136 -4.48 -13.57 3.73
N ALA A 137 -3.80 -12.51 4.16
CA ALA A 137 -3.86 -11.22 3.49
C ALA A 137 -3.33 -11.31 2.04
N LEU A 138 -2.33 -12.15 1.76
CA LEU A 138 -1.92 -12.47 0.38
C LEU A 138 -3.05 -13.12 -0.44
N LEU A 139 -3.83 -14.02 0.17
CA LEU A 139 -5.00 -14.62 -0.48
C LEU A 139 -6.06 -13.56 -0.83
N ALA A 140 -6.25 -12.54 0.00
CA ALA A 140 -7.19 -11.45 -0.30
C ALA A 140 -6.81 -10.71 -1.61
N TYR A 141 -5.51 -10.57 -1.89
CA TYR A 141 -5.05 -10.02 -3.17
C TYR A 141 -5.33 -10.95 -4.35
N VAL A 142 -5.16 -12.27 -4.16
CA VAL A 142 -5.54 -13.25 -5.18
C VAL A 142 -7.04 -13.21 -5.45
N LEU A 143 -7.86 -13.11 -4.40
CA LEU A 143 -9.31 -12.99 -4.52
C LEU A 143 -9.74 -11.70 -5.21
N LEU A 144 -9.02 -10.59 -5.04
CA LEU A 144 -9.29 -9.35 -5.76
C LEU A 144 -9.08 -9.53 -7.28
N VAL A 145 -8.04 -10.26 -7.68
CA VAL A 145 -7.76 -10.57 -9.07
C VAL A 145 -8.78 -11.56 -9.63
N LEU A 146 -9.09 -12.60 -8.86
CA LEU A 146 -10.08 -13.61 -9.24
C LEU A 146 -11.52 -13.11 -9.01
N ASN A 147 -11.73 -11.87 -8.57
CA ASN A 147 -13.04 -11.35 -8.17
C ASN A 147 -14.07 -11.54 -9.29
N ALA A 148 -13.65 -11.20 -10.50
CA ALA A 148 -14.38 -11.41 -11.73
C ALA A 148 -14.81 -12.89 -11.92
N THR A 149 -13.86 -13.83 -11.80
CA THR A 149 -14.13 -15.27 -11.90
C THR A 149 -15.01 -15.78 -10.77
N VAL A 150 -14.82 -15.30 -9.54
CA VAL A 150 -15.62 -15.64 -8.37
C VAL A 150 -17.07 -15.19 -8.57
N PHE A 151 -17.28 -13.93 -8.98
CA PHE A 151 -18.62 -13.41 -9.26
C PHE A 151 -19.33 -14.21 -10.34
N HIS A 152 -18.59 -14.67 -11.35
CA HIS A 152 -19.17 -15.48 -12.41
C HIS A 152 -19.48 -16.92 -11.98
N VAL A 153 -18.53 -17.63 -11.36
CA VAL A 153 -18.70 -19.02 -10.91
C VAL A 153 -19.82 -19.13 -9.88
N PHE A 154 -19.90 -18.17 -8.95
CA PHE A 154 -20.95 -18.13 -7.95
C PHE A 154 -22.21 -17.37 -8.40
N ARG A 155 -22.25 -16.89 -9.67
CA ARG A 155 -23.35 -16.12 -10.26
C ARG A 155 -23.84 -14.99 -9.35
N LEU A 156 -22.88 -14.26 -8.77
CA LEU A 156 -23.16 -13.14 -7.88
C LEU A 156 -23.63 -11.93 -8.68
N SER A 157 -24.76 -11.37 -8.25
CA SER A 157 -25.34 -10.17 -8.84
C SER A 157 -24.51 -8.92 -8.51
N GLY A 158 -24.28 -8.07 -9.51
CA GLY A 158 -23.57 -6.80 -9.38
C GLY A 158 -24.31 -5.75 -8.53
N LEU A 159 -23.62 -4.68 -8.14
CA LEU A 159 -24.13 -3.66 -7.20
C LEU A 159 -25.46 -3.02 -7.63
N THR A 160 -25.70 -2.91 -8.94
CA THR A 160 -26.90 -2.30 -9.52
C THR A 160 -28.11 -3.25 -9.58
N ASP A 161 -27.89 -4.56 -9.48
CA ASP A 161 -28.95 -5.58 -9.52
C ASP A 161 -29.65 -5.69 -8.15
N PRO A 162 -31.00 -5.69 -8.08
CA PRO A 162 -31.75 -5.94 -6.85
C PRO A 162 -31.32 -7.18 -6.06
N ARG A 163 -30.89 -8.24 -6.75
CA ARG A 163 -30.40 -9.48 -6.14
C ARG A 163 -29.08 -9.30 -5.37
N PHE A 164 -28.39 -8.17 -5.53
CA PHE A 164 -27.26 -7.82 -4.68
C PHE A 164 -27.62 -7.80 -3.20
N VAL A 165 -28.84 -7.33 -2.88
CA VAL A 165 -29.28 -7.20 -1.48
C VAL A 165 -29.34 -8.56 -0.80
N THR A 166 -29.75 -9.63 -1.49
CA THR A 166 -29.95 -10.94 -0.87
C THR A 166 -28.64 -11.57 -0.45
N TRP A 167 -27.64 -11.61 -1.34
CA TRP A 167 -26.33 -12.16 -1.00
C TRP A 167 -25.50 -11.19 -0.14
N GLY A 168 -25.58 -9.88 -0.43
CA GLY A 168 -24.86 -8.84 0.30
C GLY A 168 -25.30 -8.72 1.76
N ALA A 169 -26.60 -8.86 2.04
CA ALA A 169 -27.13 -8.90 3.39
C ALA A 169 -26.67 -10.13 4.19
N GLY A 170 -26.30 -11.23 3.52
CA GLY A 170 -25.66 -12.39 4.15
C GLY A 170 -24.16 -12.21 4.35
N ALA A 171 -23.45 -11.70 3.34
CA ALA A 171 -22.01 -11.52 3.36
C ALA A 171 -21.55 -10.46 4.38
N ALA A 172 -22.28 -9.34 4.48
CA ALA A 172 -21.97 -8.24 5.39
C ALA A 172 -21.88 -8.67 6.88
N PRO A 173 -22.91 -9.33 7.48
CA PRO A 173 -22.83 -9.79 8.86
C PRO A 173 -21.80 -10.90 9.03
N LEU A 174 -21.61 -11.81 8.06
CA LEU A 174 -20.58 -12.85 8.13
C LEU A 174 -19.17 -12.25 8.22
N LEU A 175 -18.87 -11.24 7.40
CA LEU A 175 -17.59 -10.53 7.46
C LEU A 175 -17.44 -9.74 8.76
N ALA A 176 -18.49 -9.05 9.22
CA ALA A 176 -18.47 -8.35 10.49
C ALA A 176 -18.22 -9.30 11.68
N LEU A 177 -18.87 -10.47 11.69
CA LEU A 177 -18.63 -11.52 12.66
C LEU A 177 -17.20 -12.07 12.58
N ALA A 178 -16.65 -12.25 11.39
CA ALA A 178 -15.26 -12.65 11.20
C ALA A 178 -14.27 -11.62 11.77
N VAL A 179 -14.53 -10.31 11.57
CA VAL A 179 -13.75 -9.22 12.18
C VAL A 179 -13.81 -9.29 13.69
N VAL A 180 -15.02 -9.37 14.27
CA VAL A 180 -15.21 -9.45 15.73
C VAL A 180 -14.57 -10.71 16.31
N TRP A 181 -14.69 -11.84 15.63
CA TRP A 181 -14.08 -13.10 16.04
C TRP A 181 -12.55 -13.01 16.03
N ARG A 182 -11.94 -12.49 14.96
CA ARG A 182 -10.49 -12.29 14.88
C ARG A 182 -9.99 -11.27 15.91
N TRP A 183 -10.75 -10.20 16.13
CA TRP A 183 -10.47 -9.23 17.18
C TRP A 183 -10.42 -9.91 18.56
N ARG A 184 -11.45 -10.70 18.90
CA ARG A 184 -11.51 -11.46 20.16
C ARG A 184 -10.38 -12.47 20.26
N GLN A 185 -10.03 -13.15 19.17
CA GLN A 185 -8.93 -14.11 19.15
C GLN A 185 -7.59 -13.42 19.44
N LEU A 186 -7.33 -12.25 18.84
CA LEU A 186 -6.11 -11.48 19.07
C LEU A 186 -6.01 -10.93 20.50
N LEU A 187 -7.15 -10.59 21.12
CA LEU A 187 -7.19 -10.15 22.52
C LEU A 187 -7.08 -11.29 23.55
N ARG A 188 -7.39 -12.53 23.16
CA ARG A 188 -7.27 -13.72 24.02
C ARG A 188 -5.94 -14.46 23.85
N GLY A 189 -5.27 -14.29 22.71
CA GLY A 189 -3.96 -14.88 22.47
C GLY A 189 -2.92 -14.32 23.43
N GLY A 190 -2.26 -15.21 24.19
CA GLY A 190 -1.21 -14.83 25.13
C GLY A 190 0.03 -14.22 24.47
N ASP A 191 1.02 -13.87 25.28
CA ASP A 191 2.25 -13.14 24.89
C ASP A 191 3.25 -13.96 24.07
N VAL A 192 2.80 -14.95 23.31
CA VAL A 192 3.69 -15.68 22.42
C VAL A 192 4.05 -14.77 21.24
N PRO A 193 5.34 -14.45 21.04
CA PRO A 193 5.76 -13.63 19.92
C PRO A 193 5.41 -14.32 18.60
N LEU A 194 4.49 -13.74 17.85
CA LEU A 194 4.05 -14.29 16.57
C LEU A 194 5.14 -14.09 15.51
N PRO A 195 5.57 -15.17 14.81
CA PRO A 195 6.41 -15.08 13.63
C PRO A 195 5.79 -14.14 12.59
N ARG A 196 6.61 -13.38 11.84
CA ARG A 196 6.14 -12.40 10.83
C ARG A 196 5.08 -12.94 9.85
N SER A 197 5.14 -14.24 9.53
CA SER A 197 4.18 -14.91 8.65
C SER A 197 2.81 -15.21 9.29
N ARG A 198 2.76 -15.33 10.62
CA ARG A 198 1.55 -15.58 11.41
C ARG A 198 1.04 -14.32 12.12
N ALA A 199 1.86 -13.28 12.18
CA ALA A 199 1.48 -11.99 12.74
C ALA A 199 0.41 -11.31 11.85
N PRO A 200 -0.59 -10.66 12.47
CA PRO A 200 -1.58 -9.86 11.75
C PRO A 200 -0.91 -8.70 11.02
N GLN A 201 -1.51 -8.28 9.89
CA GLN A 201 -0.95 -7.23 9.05
C GLN A 201 -0.71 -5.92 9.79
N VAL A 202 -1.57 -5.54 10.72
CA VAL A 202 -1.36 -4.34 11.56
C VAL A 202 -0.03 -4.38 12.32
N ILE A 203 0.39 -5.54 12.84
CA ILE A 203 1.68 -5.71 13.53
C ILE A 203 2.83 -5.69 12.51
N ASN A 204 2.66 -6.34 11.35
CA ASN A 204 3.67 -6.31 10.30
C ASN A 204 3.91 -4.90 9.76
N LEU A 205 2.84 -4.13 9.56
CA LEU A 205 2.88 -2.73 9.14
C LEU A 205 3.59 -1.88 10.20
N ARG A 206 3.28 -2.09 11.48
CA ARG A 206 3.96 -1.44 12.62
C ARG A 206 5.46 -1.74 12.65
N ARG A 207 5.87 -2.98 12.35
CA ARG A 207 7.29 -3.38 12.25
C ARG A 207 8.00 -2.72 11.05
N VAL A 208 7.34 -2.68 9.88
CA VAL A 208 7.91 -2.10 8.65
C VAL A 208 8.13 -0.60 8.80
N PHE A 209 7.15 0.14 9.32
CA PHE A 209 7.27 1.58 9.54
C PHE A 209 8.07 1.94 10.81
N GLY A 210 8.69 0.97 11.49
CA GLY A 210 9.50 1.23 12.69
C GLY A 210 8.71 1.77 13.87
N MET A 211 7.39 1.58 13.87
CA MET A 211 6.43 2.04 14.89
C MET A 211 6.37 1.09 16.10
N SER A 212 7.24 0.08 16.12
CA SER A 212 7.39 -0.94 17.15
C SER A 212 8.86 -1.01 17.54
N VAL A 213 9.15 -0.87 18.84
CA VAL A 213 10.48 -1.05 19.45
C VAL A 213 10.88 -2.54 19.51
N ALA A 214 9.98 -3.46 19.13
CA ALA A 214 10.10 -4.90 19.35
C ALA A 214 11.51 -5.49 19.15
N ASP A 215 11.93 -6.16 20.23
CA ASP A 215 13.18 -6.86 20.49
C ASP A 215 13.86 -7.51 19.29
N ALA A 216 15.09 -7.09 19.02
CA ALA A 216 16.04 -7.79 18.15
C ALA A 216 16.20 -9.28 18.55
N GLN A 217 16.01 -9.61 19.83
CA GLN A 217 16.03 -10.99 20.34
C GLN A 217 14.87 -11.84 19.81
N THR A 218 13.70 -11.24 19.57
CA THR A 218 12.50 -11.96 19.11
C THR A 218 12.55 -12.25 17.61
N GLU A 219 13.10 -11.33 16.80
CA GLU A 219 13.41 -11.61 15.39
C GLU A 219 14.51 -12.66 15.26
N ALA A 220 15.54 -12.61 16.10
CA ALA A 220 16.58 -13.64 16.12
C ALA A 220 16.03 -15.03 16.48
N ALA A 221 15.15 -15.13 17.49
CA ALA A 221 14.51 -16.39 17.88
C ALA A 221 13.60 -16.95 16.78
N THR A 222 12.84 -16.09 16.09
CA THR A 222 11.98 -16.53 14.96
C THR A 222 12.75 -16.86 13.68
N LEU A 223 13.95 -16.32 13.50
CA LEU A 223 14.87 -16.74 12.44
C LEU A 223 15.49 -18.11 12.75
N ARG A 224 15.87 -18.37 14.01
CA ARG A 224 16.41 -19.66 14.47
C ARG A 224 15.39 -20.80 14.41
N ALA A 225 14.10 -20.49 14.58
CA ALA A 225 13.02 -21.49 14.56
C ALA A 225 12.57 -21.93 13.15
N ARG A 226 13.16 -21.40 12.07
CA ARG A 226 12.83 -21.83 10.70
C ARG A 226 13.65 -23.06 10.33
N PRO A 227 13.04 -24.07 9.67
CA PRO A 227 13.82 -25.17 9.14
C PRO A 227 14.82 -24.63 8.10
N ASP A 228 15.99 -25.26 8.04
CA ASP A 228 17.17 -24.70 7.37
C ASP A 228 16.95 -24.37 5.88
N TRP A 229 16.06 -25.09 5.20
CA TRP A 229 15.69 -24.84 3.80
C TRP A 229 14.79 -23.61 3.59
N LEU A 230 14.12 -23.12 4.64
CA LEU A 230 13.30 -21.88 4.66
C LEU A 230 13.99 -20.71 5.38
N ALA A 231 15.18 -20.94 5.94
CA ALA A 231 15.96 -19.89 6.57
C ALA A 231 16.53 -18.98 5.47
N LEU A 232 16.13 -17.70 5.46
CA LEU A 232 16.76 -16.69 4.62
C LEU A 232 18.17 -16.41 5.15
N ARG A 233 19.15 -17.20 4.71
CA ARG A 233 20.55 -17.01 5.08
C ARG A 233 21.16 -15.91 4.20
N PRO A 234 21.80 -14.90 4.80
CA PRO A 234 22.55 -13.92 4.03
C PRO A 234 23.72 -14.64 3.34
N ASP A 235 23.89 -14.39 2.05
CA ASP A 235 25.03 -14.87 1.29
C ASP A 235 26.17 -13.86 1.45
N LEU A 236 27.14 -14.21 2.30
CA LEU A 236 28.31 -13.38 2.56
C LEU A 236 29.42 -13.59 1.53
N ARG A 237 29.25 -14.49 0.54
CA ARG A 237 30.28 -14.77 -0.47
C ARG A 237 30.57 -13.55 -1.32
N GLY A 238 31.82 -13.13 -1.32
CA GLY A 238 32.27 -11.94 -2.03
C GLY A 238 31.70 -10.64 -1.47
N VAL A 239 31.37 -10.60 -0.17
CA VAL A 239 31.20 -9.35 0.59
C VAL A 239 32.58 -8.93 1.09
N GLY A 240 32.95 -7.68 0.86
CA GLY A 240 34.28 -7.17 1.21
C GLY A 240 34.64 -5.87 0.50
N PRO A 241 35.88 -5.37 0.67
CA PRO A 241 36.36 -4.12 0.08
C PRO A 241 36.32 -4.14 -1.45
N GLN A 242 36.52 -5.30 -2.08
CA GLN A 242 36.50 -5.47 -3.53
C GLN A 242 35.08 -5.45 -4.14
N ALA A 243 34.03 -5.53 -3.30
CA ALA A 243 32.64 -5.58 -3.75
C ALA A 243 31.74 -4.60 -2.96
N PRO A 244 32.00 -3.28 -3.07
CA PRO A 244 31.42 -2.29 -2.16
C PRO A 244 29.90 -2.22 -2.24
N ILE A 245 29.30 -2.49 -3.42
CA ILE A 245 27.83 -2.54 -3.58
C ILE A 245 27.22 -3.66 -2.73
N LYS A 246 27.82 -4.86 -2.72
CA LYS A 246 27.31 -5.99 -1.93
C LYS A 246 27.45 -5.73 -0.44
N THR A 247 28.56 -5.13 -0.03
CA THR A 247 28.83 -4.74 1.36
C THR A 247 27.84 -3.70 1.87
N LEU A 248 27.56 -2.67 1.08
CA LEU A 248 26.56 -1.65 1.43
C LEU A 248 25.15 -2.21 1.48
N ARG A 249 24.81 -3.14 0.57
CA ARG A 249 23.54 -3.85 0.58
C ARG A 249 23.36 -4.75 1.80
N MET A 250 24.45 -5.39 2.25
CA MET A 250 24.46 -6.13 3.51
C MET A 250 24.23 -5.20 4.71
N ALA A 251 24.88 -4.03 4.74
CA ALA A 251 24.71 -3.03 5.79
C ALA A 251 23.29 -2.40 5.82
N LEU A 252 22.69 -2.16 4.65
CA LEU A 252 21.30 -1.71 4.51
C LEU A 252 20.30 -2.68 5.18
N GLY A 253 20.56 -3.98 5.05
CA GLY A 253 19.73 -5.03 5.64
C GLY A 253 18.36 -5.21 4.95
N GLY A 254 17.52 -6.08 5.49
CA GLY A 254 16.15 -6.30 5.04
C GLY A 254 16.03 -6.78 3.59
N ALA A 255 15.36 -6.02 2.73
CA ALA A 255 15.17 -6.36 1.31
C ALA A 255 16.47 -6.25 0.48
N TYR A 256 17.49 -5.56 1.00
CA TYR A 256 18.76 -5.36 0.29
C TYR A 256 19.78 -6.45 0.56
N THR A 257 19.64 -7.25 1.63
CA THR A 257 20.63 -8.26 1.98
C THR A 257 20.87 -9.20 0.81
N PRO A 258 22.12 -9.45 0.38
CA PRO A 258 22.39 -10.49 -0.59
C PRO A 258 21.93 -11.83 -0.01
N GLN A 259 21.10 -12.56 -0.76
CA GLN A 259 20.55 -13.84 -0.34
C GLN A 259 21.06 -14.96 -1.23
N THR A 260 21.08 -16.15 -0.63
CA THR A 260 21.22 -17.42 -1.36
C THR A 260 20.12 -17.54 -2.41
N LEU A 261 20.33 -18.38 -3.43
CA LEU A 261 19.35 -18.61 -4.50
C LEU A 261 17.99 -19.04 -3.96
N SER A 262 17.96 -19.88 -2.93
CA SER A 262 16.73 -20.29 -2.24
C SER A 262 16.02 -19.12 -1.56
N GLY A 263 16.77 -18.21 -0.92
CA GLY A 263 16.23 -16.98 -0.34
C GLY A 263 15.65 -16.05 -1.41
N ARG A 264 16.33 -15.88 -2.55
CA ARG A 264 15.84 -15.08 -3.68
C ARG A 264 14.56 -15.66 -4.26
N LEU A 265 14.50 -16.97 -4.50
CA LEU A 265 13.27 -17.64 -4.96
C LEU A 265 12.11 -17.41 -3.99
N TYR A 266 12.36 -17.50 -2.68
CA TYR A 266 11.33 -17.23 -1.67
C TYR A 266 10.91 -15.75 -1.62
N GLN A 267 11.84 -14.80 -1.78
CA GLN A 267 11.53 -13.37 -1.92
C GLN A 267 10.81 -13.03 -3.22
N LEU A 268 11.03 -13.83 -4.25
CA LEU A 268 10.30 -13.73 -5.51
C LEU A 268 8.88 -14.27 -5.36
N VAL A 269 8.50 -15.07 -4.36
CA VAL A 269 7.11 -15.61 -4.26
C VAL A 269 6.03 -14.51 -4.26
N PRO A 270 6.12 -13.43 -3.48
CA PRO A 270 5.15 -12.32 -3.56
C PRO A 270 5.20 -11.58 -4.90
N SER A 271 6.38 -11.44 -5.50
CA SER A 271 6.57 -10.83 -6.82
C SER A 271 6.06 -11.75 -7.94
N ALA A 272 6.22 -13.05 -7.79
CA ALA A 272 5.76 -14.10 -8.69
C ALA A 272 4.25 -14.23 -8.61
N LEU A 273 3.62 -13.85 -7.49
CA LEU A 273 2.17 -13.69 -7.42
C LEU A 273 1.69 -12.54 -8.32
N MET A 274 2.40 -11.40 -8.37
CA MET A 274 2.10 -10.33 -9.35
C MET A 274 2.25 -10.81 -10.78
N VAL A 275 3.35 -11.54 -11.05
CA VAL A 275 3.63 -12.08 -12.38
C VAL A 275 2.62 -13.16 -12.74
N LEU A 276 2.19 -14.00 -11.80
CA LEU A 276 1.16 -15.01 -12.00
C LEU A 276 -0.18 -14.36 -12.34
N VAL A 277 -0.52 -13.29 -11.61
CA VAL A 277 -1.69 -12.46 -11.93
C VAL A 277 -1.59 -11.98 -13.37
N GLY A 278 -0.49 -11.33 -13.78
CA GLY A 278 -0.27 -10.89 -15.17
C GLY A 278 -0.30 -12.02 -16.21
N LEU A 279 0.33 -13.15 -15.91
CA LEU A 279 0.33 -14.34 -16.78
C LEU A 279 -1.07 -14.94 -16.96
N MET A 280 -1.95 -14.87 -15.96
CA MET A 280 -3.35 -15.25 -16.13
C MET A 280 -4.08 -14.33 -17.13
N PHE A 281 -3.68 -13.06 -17.24
CA PHE A 281 -4.17 -12.16 -18.30
C PHE A 281 -3.59 -12.54 -19.68
N VAL A 282 -2.30 -12.91 -19.77
CA VAL A 282 -1.65 -13.32 -21.04
C VAL A 282 -2.16 -14.66 -21.56
N ALA A 283 -2.58 -15.57 -20.69
CA ALA A 283 -3.14 -16.87 -21.11
C ALA A 283 -4.58 -16.76 -21.63
N SER A 284 -5.30 -15.68 -21.28
CA SER A 284 -6.70 -15.47 -21.67
C SER A 284 -6.97 -15.44 -23.19
N PRO A 285 -6.10 -14.87 -24.06
CA PRO A 285 -6.31 -14.87 -25.50
C PRO A 285 -6.04 -16.22 -26.18
N PHE A 286 -5.28 -17.12 -25.54
CA PHE A 286 -4.92 -18.44 -26.07
C PHE A 286 -5.92 -19.54 -25.68
N GLY A 287 -6.93 -19.23 -24.86
CA GLY A 287 -8.04 -20.12 -24.54
C GLY A 287 -9.02 -20.24 -25.71
N ASP A 288 -9.56 -21.45 -25.92
CA ASP A 288 -10.50 -21.77 -27.00
C ASP A 288 -11.66 -20.77 -27.04
N HIS A 289 -11.79 -20.05 -28.17
CA HIS A 289 -12.63 -18.86 -28.34
C HIS A 289 -14.13 -19.12 -28.12
N ARG A 290 -14.56 -20.39 -28.14
CA ARG A 290 -15.95 -20.82 -27.95
C ARG A 290 -16.33 -21.09 -26.49
N VAL A 291 -15.35 -21.30 -25.61
CA VAL A 291 -15.59 -21.76 -24.24
C VAL A 291 -15.55 -20.60 -23.22
N TRP A 292 -15.01 -19.43 -23.59
CA TRP A 292 -14.67 -18.36 -22.63
C TRP A 292 -15.03 -16.91 -23.05
N PRO A 293 -16.17 -16.61 -23.69
CA PRO A 293 -16.55 -15.23 -24.05
C PRO A 293 -16.70 -14.30 -22.82
N GLU A 294 -17.11 -14.84 -21.68
CA GLU A 294 -17.29 -14.09 -20.42
C GLU A 294 -15.95 -13.75 -19.76
N ILE A 295 -14.94 -14.61 -19.89
CA ILE A 295 -13.55 -14.28 -19.52
C ILE A 295 -13.06 -13.07 -20.32
N ARG A 296 -13.32 -12.99 -21.62
CA ARG A 296 -12.90 -11.82 -22.41
C ARG A 296 -13.47 -10.48 -21.89
N TYR A 297 -14.65 -10.47 -21.27
CA TYR A 297 -15.20 -9.30 -20.58
C TYR A 297 -14.45 -8.99 -19.27
N LEU A 298 -14.11 -10.02 -18.49
CA LEU A 298 -13.27 -9.93 -17.27
C LEU A 298 -11.82 -9.51 -17.57
N PHE A 299 -11.33 -9.83 -18.76
CA PHE A 299 -9.96 -9.59 -19.25
C PHE A 299 -9.90 -8.46 -20.31
N GLY A 300 -11.00 -7.73 -20.50
CA GLY A 300 -11.08 -6.58 -21.42
C GLY A 300 -10.51 -5.29 -20.82
N LEU A 301 -10.88 -4.16 -21.42
CA LEU A 301 -10.41 -2.81 -21.02
C LEU A 301 -10.74 -2.48 -19.55
N GLU A 302 -11.87 -2.98 -19.03
CA GLU A 302 -12.27 -2.86 -17.62
C GLU A 302 -11.39 -3.69 -16.67
N GLY A 303 -11.01 -4.92 -17.08
CA GLY A 303 -10.09 -5.78 -16.32
C GLY A 303 -8.70 -5.19 -16.20
N PHE A 304 -8.22 -4.55 -17.27
CA PHE A 304 -6.93 -3.86 -17.30
C PHE A 304 -6.84 -2.75 -16.26
N VAL A 305 -7.92 -2.02 -15.99
CA VAL A 305 -7.95 -0.97 -14.96
C VAL A 305 -7.65 -1.51 -13.57
N TYR A 306 -8.22 -2.67 -13.22
CA TYR A 306 -7.93 -3.29 -11.92
C TYR A 306 -6.47 -3.72 -11.82
N VAL A 307 -5.90 -4.26 -12.90
CA VAL A 307 -4.47 -4.63 -12.98
C VAL A 307 -3.59 -3.38 -12.87
N ALA A 308 -3.89 -2.32 -13.61
CA ALA A 308 -3.15 -1.07 -13.59
C ALA A 308 -3.21 -0.39 -12.22
N PHE A 309 -4.38 -0.38 -11.57
CA PHE A 309 -4.58 0.17 -10.23
C PHE A 309 -3.79 -0.63 -9.19
N PHE A 310 -3.88 -1.96 -9.27
CA PHE A 310 -3.15 -2.85 -8.38
C PHE A 310 -1.64 -2.72 -8.56
N PHE A 311 -1.18 -2.63 -9.81
CA PHE A 311 0.21 -2.37 -10.15
C PHE A 311 0.71 -1.03 -9.60
N ALA A 312 -0.07 0.04 -9.75
CA ALA A 312 0.22 1.34 -9.17
C ALA A 312 0.37 1.26 -7.64
N PHE A 313 -0.57 0.60 -6.97
CA PHE A 313 -0.55 0.43 -5.53
C PHE A 313 0.67 -0.36 -5.05
N VAL A 314 0.95 -1.51 -5.67
CA VAL A 314 2.06 -2.38 -5.28
C VAL A 314 3.42 -1.73 -5.56
N SER A 315 3.55 -1.07 -6.71
CA SER A 315 4.75 -0.30 -7.06
C SER A 315 5.03 0.79 -6.05
N MET A 316 4.00 1.58 -5.70
CA MET A 316 4.13 2.66 -4.72
C MET A 316 4.43 2.12 -3.32
N MET A 317 3.75 1.07 -2.85
CA MET A 317 4.01 0.46 -1.54
C MET A 317 5.43 -0.12 -1.45
N SER A 318 5.93 -0.71 -2.54
CA SER A 318 7.31 -1.21 -2.62
C SER A 318 8.30 -0.06 -2.47
N VAL A 319 8.11 1.02 -3.23
CA VAL A 319 8.96 2.21 -3.17
C VAL A 319 8.91 2.88 -1.80
N ILE A 320 7.73 3.05 -1.20
CA ILE A 320 7.59 3.59 0.16
C ILE A 320 8.36 2.73 1.18
N THR A 321 8.26 1.41 1.08
CA THR A 321 8.95 0.48 1.97
C THR A 321 10.47 0.64 1.86
N ILE A 322 10.97 0.77 0.64
CA ILE A 322 12.40 1.03 0.37
C ILE A 322 12.84 2.37 0.97
N VAL A 323 12.11 3.44 0.68
CA VAL A 323 12.40 4.78 1.21
C VAL A 323 12.39 4.76 2.74
N ALA A 324 11.44 4.06 3.36
CA ALA A 324 11.36 3.92 4.81
C ALA A 324 12.58 3.18 5.39
N VAL A 325 13.06 2.12 4.74
CA VAL A 325 14.29 1.39 5.15
C VAL A 325 15.51 2.30 5.07
N VAL A 326 15.67 3.02 3.96
CA VAL A 326 16.79 3.96 3.76
C VAL A 326 16.72 5.10 4.79
N THR A 327 15.54 5.71 4.97
CA THR A 327 15.30 6.77 5.96
C THR A 327 15.62 6.29 7.37
N ARG A 328 15.24 5.05 7.73
CA ARG A 328 15.52 4.50 9.06
C ARG A 328 17.01 4.25 9.29
N ARG A 329 17.73 3.77 8.26
CA ARG A 329 19.15 3.47 8.36
C ARG A 329 19.99 4.75 8.35
N TRP A 330 19.75 5.65 7.40
CA TRP A 330 20.50 6.91 7.23
C TRP A 330 20.04 8.06 8.13
N GLY A 331 18.83 7.99 8.70
CA GLY A 331 18.29 9.03 9.58
C GLY A 331 18.55 8.82 11.07
N ARG A 332 19.08 7.66 11.49
CA ARG A 332 19.43 7.42 12.91
C ARG A 332 20.84 7.91 13.20
N LEU A 333 20.97 8.78 14.21
CA LEU A 333 22.25 9.31 14.72
C LEU A 333 23.14 8.25 15.40
N ASN A 334 22.66 7.02 15.58
CA ASN A 334 23.35 5.99 16.35
C ASN A 334 24.44 5.30 15.52
N ALA A 335 25.70 5.68 15.77
CA ALA A 335 26.99 4.99 15.69
C ALA A 335 27.40 4.10 14.47
N GLU A 336 26.49 3.44 13.75
CA GLU A 336 26.86 2.45 12.71
C GLU A 336 27.28 3.10 11.38
N LEU A 337 26.73 4.28 11.04
CA LEU A 337 27.03 4.98 9.79
C LEU A 337 28.46 5.51 9.72
N PRO A 338 28.97 6.21 10.75
CA PRO A 338 30.38 6.62 10.77
C PRO A 338 31.34 5.43 10.71
N LEU A 339 30.97 4.28 11.30
CA LEU A 339 31.78 3.06 11.20
C LEU A 339 31.86 2.51 9.77
N LEU A 340 30.82 2.71 8.94
CA LEU A 340 30.90 2.38 7.51
C LEU A 340 31.88 3.27 6.76
N ALA A 341 32.16 4.48 7.23
CA ALA A 341 33.20 5.33 6.62
C ALA A 341 34.61 4.80 6.85
N LEU A 342 34.81 3.97 7.88
CA LEU A 342 36.10 3.36 8.21
C LEU A 342 36.35 2.06 7.45
N LEU A 343 35.41 1.59 6.62
CA LEU A 343 35.62 0.36 5.86
C LEU A 343 36.78 0.52 4.87
N PRO A 344 37.80 -0.34 4.93
CA PRO A 344 38.92 -0.27 4.00
C PRO A 344 38.43 -0.48 2.57
N GLY A 345 39.09 0.16 1.60
CA GLY A 345 38.80 -0.03 0.17
C GLY A 345 37.61 0.75 -0.40
N LEU A 346 37.04 1.71 0.33
CA LEU A 346 35.93 2.52 -0.19
C LEU A 346 36.36 3.55 -1.27
N GLY A 347 37.63 3.90 -1.38
CA GLY A 347 38.12 4.79 -2.45
C GLY A 347 37.77 6.27 -2.24
N ARG A 348 37.67 7.05 -3.33
CA ARG A 348 37.41 8.51 -3.27
C ARG A 348 35.94 8.78 -2.93
N ALA A 349 35.68 9.84 -2.18
CA ALA A 349 34.33 10.22 -1.71
C ALA A 349 33.29 10.32 -2.85
N GLY A 350 33.67 10.84 -4.03
CA GLY A 350 32.79 10.95 -5.19
C GLY A 350 32.34 9.60 -5.74
N ASP A 351 33.24 8.61 -5.77
CA ASP A 351 32.94 7.27 -6.26
C ASP A 351 32.05 6.51 -5.29
N ILE A 352 32.26 6.68 -3.98
CA ILE A 352 31.42 6.08 -2.93
C ILE A 352 29.99 6.61 -3.02
N LYS A 353 29.79 7.92 -3.24
CA LYS A 353 28.43 8.49 -3.43
C LYS A 353 27.69 7.82 -4.59
N ARG A 354 28.37 7.61 -5.73
CA ARG A 354 27.80 6.88 -6.88
C ARG A 354 27.51 5.41 -6.55
N VAL A 355 28.41 4.76 -5.83
CA VAL A 355 28.27 3.35 -5.41
C VAL A 355 27.10 3.18 -4.43
N VAL A 356 26.92 4.08 -3.47
CA VAL A 356 25.77 4.10 -2.55
C VAL A 356 24.46 4.29 -3.32
N LEU A 357 24.41 5.25 -4.24
CA LEU A 357 23.22 5.47 -5.07
C LEU A 357 22.87 4.23 -5.91
N ARG A 358 23.87 3.60 -6.55
CA ARG A 358 23.66 2.34 -7.29
C ARG A 358 23.22 1.21 -6.36
N ALA A 359 23.78 1.11 -5.16
CA ALA A 359 23.42 0.06 -4.21
C ALA A 359 21.94 0.15 -3.81
N VAL A 360 21.43 1.36 -3.57
CA VAL A 360 20.06 1.65 -3.16
C VAL A 360 19.06 1.59 -4.32
N LEU A 361 19.37 2.23 -5.46
CA LEU A 361 18.40 2.45 -6.55
C LEU A 361 18.32 1.29 -7.54
N GLN A 362 19.41 0.54 -7.77
CA GLN A 362 19.44 -0.45 -8.85
C GLN A 362 18.48 -1.62 -8.63
N GLY A 363 18.32 -2.10 -7.39
CA GLY A 363 17.40 -3.20 -7.07
C GLY A 363 15.95 -2.83 -7.36
N PRO A 364 15.44 -1.75 -6.76
CA PRO A 364 14.09 -1.24 -7.01
C PRO A 364 13.83 -0.90 -8.49
N ALA A 365 14.79 -0.25 -9.16
CA ALA A 365 14.65 0.11 -10.57
C ALA A 365 14.52 -1.13 -11.47
N ARG A 366 15.29 -2.19 -11.19
CA ARG A 366 15.16 -3.48 -11.90
C ARG A 366 13.82 -4.14 -11.63
N PHE A 367 13.32 -4.09 -10.40
CA PHE A 367 12.02 -4.63 -10.05
C PHE A 367 10.89 -3.91 -10.78
N LEU A 368 10.89 -2.57 -10.77
CA LEU A 368 9.89 -1.77 -11.49
C LEU A 368 9.98 -1.99 -13.00
N GLY A 369 11.19 -2.03 -13.57
CA GLY A 369 11.40 -2.29 -15.00
C GLY A 369 10.96 -3.69 -15.43
N ALA A 370 11.27 -4.72 -14.64
CA ALA A 370 10.82 -6.09 -14.91
C ALA A 370 9.29 -6.21 -14.81
N SER A 371 8.68 -5.56 -13.80
CA SER A 371 7.22 -5.56 -13.64
C SER A 371 6.52 -4.82 -14.78
N LEU A 372 7.11 -3.70 -15.25
CA LEU A 372 6.63 -2.98 -16.43
C LEU A 372 6.68 -3.84 -17.69
N LEU A 373 7.76 -4.62 -17.90
CA LEU A 373 7.86 -5.51 -19.05
C LEU A 373 6.78 -6.57 -19.02
N VAL A 374 6.54 -7.21 -17.87
CA VAL A 374 5.48 -8.21 -17.72
C VAL A 374 4.13 -7.59 -18.04
N ILE A 375 3.76 -6.50 -17.37
CA ILE A 375 2.43 -5.88 -17.56
C ILE A 375 2.29 -5.23 -18.94
N GLY A 376 3.39 -4.77 -19.54
CA GLY A 376 3.42 -4.28 -20.92
C GLY A 376 3.18 -5.39 -21.93
N MET A 377 3.72 -6.60 -21.70
CA MET A 377 3.39 -7.78 -22.50
C MET A 377 1.92 -8.17 -22.32
N ASP A 378 1.40 -8.10 -21.09
CA ASP A 378 -0.02 -8.31 -20.82
C ASP A 378 -0.88 -7.30 -21.61
N ALA A 379 -0.55 -6.00 -21.53
CA ALA A 379 -1.25 -4.93 -22.24
C ALA A 379 -1.25 -5.15 -23.77
N ALA A 380 -0.10 -5.54 -24.33
CA ALA A 380 0.03 -5.84 -25.76
C ALA A 380 -0.80 -7.08 -26.15
N SER A 381 -0.81 -8.12 -25.32
CA SER A 381 -1.59 -9.36 -25.57
C SER A 381 -3.10 -9.12 -25.54
N LEU A 382 -3.55 -8.16 -24.72
CA LEU A 382 -4.95 -7.76 -24.59
C LEU A 382 -5.37 -6.72 -25.64
N GLY A 383 -4.45 -6.28 -26.52
CA GLY A 383 -4.72 -5.25 -27.51
C GLY A 383 -5.06 -3.89 -26.89
N VAL A 384 -4.56 -3.61 -25.68
CA VAL A 384 -4.80 -2.34 -24.99
C VAL A 384 -4.17 -1.22 -25.82
N GLY A 385 -4.96 -0.21 -26.15
CA GLY A 385 -4.49 0.94 -26.93
C GLY A 385 -3.34 1.69 -26.25
N TRP A 386 -2.73 2.61 -27.00
CA TRP A 386 -1.64 3.46 -26.52
C TRP A 386 -1.91 4.19 -25.18
N PRO A 387 -3.15 4.59 -24.79
CA PRO A 387 -3.39 5.23 -23.50
C PRO A 387 -3.10 4.30 -22.30
N GLY A 388 -3.34 2.98 -22.45
CA GLY A 388 -3.00 2.00 -21.43
C GLY A 388 -1.50 1.85 -21.26
N VAL A 389 -0.75 1.76 -22.35
CA VAL A 389 0.72 1.72 -22.31
C VAL A 389 1.28 3.00 -21.67
N LEU A 390 0.74 4.17 -22.04
CA LEU A 390 1.13 5.45 -21.44
C LEU A 390 0.86 5.49 -19.93
N SER A 391 -0.29 4.98 -19.48
CA SER A 391 -0.64 4.94 -18.06
C SER A 391 0.36 4.11 -17.24
N LEU A 392 0.76 2.94 -17.75
CA LEU A 392 1.75 2.07 -17.11
C LEU A 392 3.13 2.74 -17.05
N LEU A 393 3.52 3.41 -18.14
CA LEU A 393 4.78 4.16 -18.19
C LEU A 393 4.78 5.32 -17.17
N LEU A 394 3.71 6.11 -17.12
CA LEU A 394 3.54 7.19 -16.16
C LEU A 394 3.61 6.67 -14.72
N ILE A 395 2.97 5.53 -14.42
CA ILE A 395 3.02 4.90 -13.10
C ILE A 395 4.46 4.58 -12.70
N VAL A 396 5.22 3.94 -13.59
CA VAL A 396 6.61 3.54 -13.33
C VAL A 396 7.53 4.74 -13.21
N VAL A 397 7.42 5.71 -14.13
CA VAL A 397 8.22 6.94 -14.12
C VAL A 397 7.93 7.75 -12.85
N GLY A 398 6.66 7.85 -12.44
CA GLY A 398 6.26 8.48 -11.18
C GLY A 398 6.87 7.79 -9.97
N CYS A 399 6.77 6.46 -9.88
CA CYS A 399 7.36 5.67 -8.80
C CYS A 399 8.89 5.80 -8.74
N LEU A 400 9.57 5.76 -9.90
CA LEU A 400 11.03 5.96 -10.00
C LEU A 400 11.44 7.38 -9.61
N GLY A 401 10.73 8.39 -10.11
CA GLY A 401 10.98 9.79 -9.76
C GLY A 401 10.83 10.03 -8.27
N TYR A 402 9.78 9.50 -7.65
CA TYR A 402 9.57 9.55 -6.20
C TYR A 402 10.69 8.83 -5.44
N LEU A 403 11.06 7.62 -5.85
CA LEU A 403 12.15 6.86 -5.24
C LEU A 403 13.47 7.65 -5.26
N VAL A 404 13.85 8.16 -6.44
CA VAL A 404 15.09 8.91 -6.63
C VAL A 404 15.09 10.19 -5.80
N ALA A 405 14.01 10.97 -5.85
CA ALA A 405 13.89 12.22 -5.10
C ALA A 405 14.00 11.98 -3.58
N MET A 406 13.30 10.98 -3.05
CA MET A 406 13.31 10.69 -1.62
C MET A 406 14.64 10.09 -1.15
N VAL A 407 15.24 9.17 -1.92
CA VAL A 407 16.56 8.61 -1.60
C VAL A 407 17.63 9.70 -1.61
N LEU A 408 17.62 10.60 -2.61
CA LEU A 408 18.53 11.75 -2.65
C LEU A 408 18.30 12.70 -1.49
N GLY A 409 17.04 12.96 -1.12
CA GLY A 409 16.71 13.77 0.06
C GLY A 409 17.30 13.18 1.34
N VAL A 410 17.08 11.89 1.58
CA VAL A 410 17.60 11.18 2.76
C VAL A 410 19.13 11.17 2.80
N LEU A 411 19.78 10.75 1.70
CA LEU A 411 21.25 10.69 1.62
C LEU A 411 21.90 12.07 1.69
N GLY A 412 21.22 13.09 1.17
CA GLY A 412 21.63 14.49 1.25
C GLY A 412 21.38 15.14 2.62
N GLY A 413 20.85 14.41 3.60
CA GLY A 413 20.60 14.92 4.96
C GLY A 413 19.30 15.68 5.15
N HIS A 414 18.53 15.83 4.10
CA HIS A 414 17.25 16.52 4.10
C HIS A 414 16.15 15.46 4.05
N ALA A 415 16.15 14.52 5.01
CA ALA A 415 15.07 13.55 5.09
C ALA A 415 13.76 14.32 5.33
N TRP A 416 12.86 14.29 4.35
CA TRP A 416 11.56 14.95 4.45
C TRP A 416 10.73 14.23 5.49
N SER A 417 10.84 14.71 6.73
CA SER A 417 10.02 14.26 7.86
C SER A 417 8.85 15.21 8.05
N GLY A 418 7.70 14.67 8.45
CA GLY A 418 6.51 15.45 8.76
C GLY A 418 5.53 15.60 7.60
N VAL A 419 4.83 16.74 7.58
CA VAL A 419 3.59 16.94 6.82
C VAL A 419 3.86 17.04 5.31
N GLY A 420 4.97 17.67 4.89
CA GLY A 420 5.31 17.84 3.47
C GLY A 420 5.57 16.51 2.75
N GLY A 421 6.41 15.64 3.31
CA GLY A 421 6.69 14.32 2.72
C GLY A 421 5.43 13.44 2.63
N PHE A 422 4.53 13.64 3.58
CA PHE A 422 3.25 12.96 3.63
C PHE A 422 2.27 13.42 2.52
N PHE A 423 2.14 14.73 2.27
CA PHE A 423 1.36 15.23 1.13
C PHE A 423 1.88 14.71 -0.21
N VAL A 424 3.20 14.57 -0.37
CA VAL A 424 3.79 13.99 -1.59
C VAL A 424 3.37 12.51 -1.74
N VAL A 425 3.37 11.72 -0.66
CA VAL A 425 2.93 10.31 -0.71
C VAL A 425 1.46 10.19 -1.11
N ILE A 426 0.58 10.97 -0.49
CA ILE A 426 -0.86 10.94 -0.84
C ILE A 426 -1.08 11.44 -2.26
N GLY A 427 -0.46 12.57 -2.63
CA GLY A 427 -0.57 13.14 -3.96
C GLY A 427 -0.14 12.13 -5.04
N MET A 428 0.97 11.42 -4.79
CA MET A 428 1.40 10.30 -5.64
C MET A 428 0.35 9.19 -5.69
N LEU A 429 -0.13 8.70 -4.56
CA LEU A 429 -1.07 7.57 -4.54
C LEU A 429 -2.38 7.91 -5.27
N VAL A 430 -2.90 9.12 -5.08
CA VAL A 430 -4.08 9.63 -5.79
C VAL A 430 -3.79 9.76 -7.28
N LEU A 431 -2.69 10.40 -7.67
CA LEU A 431 -2.39 10.63 -9.08
C LEU A 431 -2.10 9.32 -9.83
N LEU A 432 -1.39 8.38 -9.22
CA LEU A 432 -1.14 7.05 -9.77
C LEU A 432 -2.45 6.24 -9.92
N SER A 433 -3.36 6.36 -8.94
CA SER A 433 -4.69 5.74 -9.00
C SER A 433 -5.53 6.31 -10.14
N LEU A 434 -5.53 7.64 -10.31
CA LEU A 434 -6.20 8.31 -11.43
C LEU A 434 -5.57 7.93 -12.78
N THR A 435 -4.25 7.80 -12.81
CA THR A 435 -3.51 7.36 -14.01
C THR A 435 -3.91 5.95 -14.43
N ALA A 436 -4.13 5.04 -13.47
CA ALA A 436 -4.61 3.69 -13.77
C ALA A 436 -6.04 3.65 -14.35
N LEU A 437 -6.85 4.68 -14.08
CA LEU A 437 -8.22 4.82 -14.62
C LEU A 437 -8.25 5.46 -16.01
N LEU A 438 -7.16 6.09 -16.44
CA LEU A 438 -7.04 6.83 -17.69
C LEU A 438 -7.50 6.06 -18.94
N PRO A 439 -7.24 4.75 -19.11
CA PRO A 439 -7.69 4.01 -20.29
C PRO A 439 -9.22 3.91 -20.41
N VAL A 440 -9.92 3.78 -19.29
CA VAL A 440 -11.39 3.78 -19.26
C VAL A 440 -11.94 5.18 -19.41
N LEU A 441 -11.31 6.16 -18.75
CA LEU A 441 -11.71 7.56 -18.88
C LEU A 441 -11.55 8.07 -20.32
N TRP A 442 -10.57 7.59 -21.09
CA TRP A 442 -10.41 8.01 -22.48
C TRP A 442 -11.42 7.37 -23.44
N HIS A 443 -11.98 6.20 -23.10
CA HIS A 443 -12.85 5.46 -24.02
C HIS A 443 -14.28 6.03 -24.08
N ASP A 444 -14.84 6.50 -22.96
CA ASP A 444 -16.26 6.83 -22.83
C ASP A 444 -16.59 8.34 -22.85
N TRP A 445 -15.59 9.22 -23.05
CA TRP A 445 -15.75 10.65 -22.79
C TRP A 445 -16.09 11.46 -24.06
N SER A 446 -17.37 11.83 -24.21
CA SER A 446 -17.84 12.80 -25.22
C SER A 446 -18.19 14.15 -24.57
N GLY A 447 -17.40 15.21 -24.80
CA GLY A 447 -17.77 16.59 -24.39
C GLY A 447 -16.63 17.60 -24.15
N LEU A 448 -16.99 18.87 -23.95
CA LEU A 448 -16.09 20.00 -23.61
C LEU A 448 -15.48 19.88 -22.19
N THR A 449 -16.09 19.10 -21.30
CA THR A 449 -15.58 18.79 -19.95
C THR A 449 -14.30 17.95 -19.98
N VAL A 450 -14.02 17.28 -21.10
CA VAL A 450 -12.86 16.40 -21.33
C VAL A 450 -11.56 17.20 -21.40
N ILE A 451 -11.56 18.32 -22.13
CA ILE A 451 -10.37 19.16 -22.32
C ILE A 451 -9.91 19.76 -20.98
N ALA A 452 -10.85 20.17 -20.13
CA ALA A 452 -10.53 20.72 -18.81
C ALA A 452 -9.99 19.67 -17.83
N ALA A 453 -10.51 18.44 -17.88
CA ALA A 453 -10.03 17.33 -17.06
C ALA A 453 -8.65 16.84 -17.49
N ASP A 454 -8.40 16.72 -18.80
CA ASP A 454 -7.09 16.34 -19.35
C ASP A 454 -6.03 17.40 -19.02
N ALA A 455 -6.38 18.69 -19.16
CA ALA A 455 -5.49 19.78 -18.78
C ALA A 455 -5.19 19.77 -17.27
N ALA A 456 -6.20 19.52 -16.42
CA ALA A 456 -6.01 19.42 -14.98
C ALA A 456 -5.14 18.21 -14.58
N PHE A 457 -5.33 17.07 -15.24
CA PHE A 457 -4.53 15.86 -15.03
C PHE A 457 -3.08 16.06 -15.48
N ALA A 458 -2.87 16.62 -16.67
CA ALA A 458 -1.55 16.97 -17.19
C ALA A 458 -0.85 18.00 -16.28
N ALA A 459 -1.58 19.01 -15.81
CA ALA A 459 -1.08 19.99 -14.85
C ALA A 459 -0.68 19.33 -13.52
N ALA A 460 -1.49 18.39 -13.01
CA ALA A 460 -1.16 17.66 -11.78
C ALA A 460 0.12 16.83 -11.92
N TRP A 461 0.32 16.14 -13.06
CA TRP A 461 1.57 15.45 -13.36
C TRP A 461 2.76 16.40 -13.51
N LEU A 462 2.57 17.55 -14.16
CA LEU A 462 3.62 18.55 -14.33
C LEU A 462 4.03 19.16 -12.99
N VAL A 463 3.07 19.53 -12.13
CA VAL A 463 3.33 20.02 -10.78
C VAL A 463 4.08 18.97 -9.97
N LEU A 464 3.68 17.71 -10.04
CA LEU A 464 4.36 16.62 -9.34
C LEU A 464 5.78 16.40 -9.86
N ALA A 465 5.98 16.43 -11.18
CA ALA A 465 7.31 16.31 -11.79
C ALA A 465 8.24 17.44 -11.34
N LEU A 466 7.76 18.69 -11.36
CA LEU A 466 8.51 19.85 -10.86
C LEU A 466 8.84 19.73 -9.38
N LEU A 467 7.87 19.28 -8.57
CA LEU A 467 8.07 19.04 -7.15
C LEU A 467 9.16 17.98 -6.91
N LEU A 468 9.07 16.83 -7.58
CA LEU A 468 10.06 15.75 -7.47
C LEU A 468 11.45 16.17 -7.97
N LEU A 469 11.52 16.94 -9.06
CA LEU A 469 12.79 17.48 -9.57
C LEU A 469 13.39 18.46 -8.58
N SER A 470 12.60 19.36 -8.00
CA SER A 470 13.04 20.29 -6.96
C SER A 470 13.57 19.55 -5.72
N LEU A 471 12.84 18.52 -5.27
CA LEU A 471 13.25 17.66 -4.17
C LEU A 471 14.55 16.91 -4.48
N GLY A 472 14.63 16.28 -5.64
CA GLY A 472 15.81 15.55 -6.10
C GLY A 472 17.03 16.46 -6.25
N HIS A 473 16.85 17.67 -6.79
CA HIS A 473 17.91 18.66 -6.96
C HIS A 473 18.44 19.17 -5.61
N ARG A 474 17.55 19.47 -4.66
CA ARG A 474 17.94 19.84 -3.29
C ARG A 474 18.68 18.69 -2.58
N GLY A 475 18.17 17.47 -2.70
CA GLY A 475 18.82 16.27 -2.16
C GLY A 475 20.19 16.02 -2.79
N TRP A 476 20.31 16.21 -4.11
CA TRP A 476 21.57 16.08 -4.85
C TRP A 476 22.59 17.13 -4.42
N ARG A 477 22.21 18.40 -4.30
CA ARG A 477 23.09 19.46 -3.77
C ARG A 477 23.55 19.16 -2.35
N GLY A 478 22.63 18.71 -1.48
CA GLY A 478 22.98 18.28 -0.12
C GLY A 478 23.98 17.11 -0.12
N LEU A 479 23.79 16.13 -1.02
CA LEU A 479 24.72 15.02 -1.18
C LEU A 479 26.09 15.45 -1.73
N GLN A 480 26.13 16.44 -2.64
CA GLN A 480 27.38 16.99 -3.16
C GLN A 480 28.16 17.73 -2.06
N ALA A 481 27.47 18.54 -1.25
CA ALA A 481 28.08 19.29 -0.15
C ALA A 481 28.68 18.40 0.96
N ARG A 482 28.17 17.17 1.13
CA ARG A 482 28.69 16.23 2.13
C ARG A 482 30.13 15.82 1.85
N PRO A 483 31.06 15.86 2.84
CA PRO A 483 32.43 15.39 2.64
C PRO A 483 32.47 13.88 2.39
N HIS A 484 31.59 13.12 3.05
CA HIS A 484 31.42 11.67 2.87
C HIS A 484 29.94 11.29 2.98
N PRO A 485 29.43 10.30 2.21
CA PRO A 485 28.00 9.93 2.26
C PRO A 485 27.53 9.36 3.61
N PHE A 486 28.46 9.03 4.52
CA PHE A 486 28.16 8.50 5.85
C PHE A 486 28.46 9.48 7.00
N LEU A 487 29.00 10.66 6.69
CA LEU A 487 29.26 11.70 7.68
C LEU A 487 28.16 12.77 7.57
N ALA A 488 27.82 13.38 8.70
CA ALA A 488 26.97 14.56 8.72
C ALA A 488 27.72 15.75 8.10
N ASN A 489 26.97 16.77 7.71
CA ASN A 489 27.58 18.08 7.47
C ASN A 489 27.86 18.69 8.85
N ASP A 490 29.05 19.24 9.03
CA ASP A 490 29.37 20.10 10.17
C ASP A 490 28.53 21.39 10.14
#